data_AF-A0A914SX52-F1
#
_entry.id   AF-A0A914SX52-F1
#
_cell.length_a   1.000
_cell.length_b   1.000
_cell.length_c   1.000
_cell.angle_alpha   90.00
_cell.angle_beta   90.00
_cell.angle_gamma   90.00
#
_symmetry.space_group_name_H-M   'P 1'
#
loop_
_entity.id
_entity.type
_entity.pdbx_description
1 polymer ?
#
loop_
_entity_poly.entity_id
_entity_poly.type
_entity_poly.pdbx_seq_one_letter_code
_entity_poly.pdbx_strand_id
1 'polypeptide(L)'
;MIMAHTAGLAHLDEPITFEDAQNHERMSEIIENQKPHWNPGEKTGYHAVAYGWIVDQIVRRVDPKKRSIGTFFREEIAIPNDIEFYIGLPLELAHRVARLSRTTPWQRFDEILSN
;
A
#
# COMPACT_ATOMS: atom_id res chain seq x y z
N MET A 1 -10.38 0.08 -13.48
CA MET A 1 -11.25 0.26 -12.30
C MET A 1 -10.47 0.30 -11.00
N ILE A 2 -9.68 -0.73 -10.67
CA ILE A 2 -8.83 -0.76 -9.46
C ILE A 2 -7.94 0.50 -9.36
N MET A 3 -7.16 0.78 -10.41
CA MET A 3 -6.24 1.94 -10.43
C MET A 3 -6.94 3.30 -10.31
N ALA A 4 -8.23 3.36 -10.63
CA ALA A 4 -9.04 4.58 -10.60
C ALA A 4 -9.99 4.63 -9.40
N HIS A 5 -9.86 3.69 -8.45
CA HIS A 5 -10.71 3.60 -7.26
C HIS A 5 -12.21 3.41 -7.54
N THR A 6 -12.57 2.83 -8.68
CA THR A 6 -13.97 2.59 -9.07
C THR A 6 -14.40 1.12 -8.98
N ALA A 7 -13.58 0.25 -8.38
CA ALA A 7 -13.89 -1.19 -8.28
C ALA A 7 -14.86 -1.57 -7.16
N GLY A 8 -15.26 -0.61 -6.31
CA GLY A 8 -16.13 -0.88 -5.16
C GLY A 8 -15.44 -1.56 -3.97
N LEU A 9 -14.11 -1.51 -3.87
CA LEU A 9 -13.32 -2.14 -2.79
C LEU A 9 -12.66 -1.09 -1.88
N ALA A 10 -13.43 -0.10 -1.43
CA ALA A 10 -12.90 1.01 -0.64
C ALA A 10 -12.33 0.56 0.73
N HIS A 11 -12.91 -0.50 1.30
CA HIS A 11 -12.37 -1.22 2.45
C HIS A 11 -12.63 -2.73 2.29
N LEU A 12 -12.07 -3.53 3.20
CA LEU A 12 -12.38 -4.95 3.33
C LEU A 12 -13.35 -5.10 4.51
N ASP A 13 -14.27 -6.06 4.42
CA ASP A 13 -15.27 -6.32 5.46
C ASP A 13 -14.69 -7.15 6.60
N GLU A 14 -13.71 -8.01 6.27
CA GLU A 14 -12.97 -8.77 7.28
C GLU A 14 -11.92 -7.88 7.97
N PRO A 15 -11.85 -7.89 9.31
CA PRO A 15 -10.78 -7.24 10.04
C PRO A 15 -9.42 -7.85 9.68
N ILE A 16 -8.44 -7.01 9.33
CA ILE A 16 -7.09 -7.45 8.99
C ILE A 16 -6.20 -7.39 10.23
N THR A 17 -5.69 -8.53 10.67
CA THR A 17 -4.67 -8.59 11.72
C THR A 17 -3.28 -8.26 11.16
N PHE A 18 -2.31 -8.06 12.05
CA PHE A 18 -0.93 -7.86 11.62
C PHE A 18 -0.36 -9.11 10.93
N GLU A 19 -0.74 -10.30 11.39
CA GLU A 19 -0.34 -11.57 10.77
C GLU A 19 -0.92 -11.72 9.36
N ASP A 20 -2.20 -11.40 9.18
CA ASP A 20 -2.83 -11.38 7.85
C ASP A 20 -2.10 -10.41 6.92
N ALA A 21 -1.82 -9.19 7.39
CA ALA A 21 -1.15 -8.15 6.62
C ALA A 21 0.25 -8.56 6.11
N GLN A 22 0.93 -9.47 6.81
CA GLN A 22 2.24 -10.02 6.42
C GLN A 22 2.14 -11.24 5.50
N ASN A 23 0.96 -11.87 5.39
CA ASN A 23 0.73 -13.07 4.59
C ASN A 23 -0.02 -12.73 3.29
N HIS A 24 0.70 -12.74 2.17
CA HIS A 24 0.11 -12.40 0.88
C HIS A 24 -0.92 -13.42 0.37
N GLU A 25 -0.85 -14.69 0.80
CA GLU A 25 -1.85 -15.71 0.42
C GLU A 25 -3.15 -15.44 1.18
N ARG A 26 -3.05 -15.15 2.48
CA ARG A 26 -4.22 -14.79 3.28
C ARG A 26 -4.89 -13.51 2.77
N MET A 27 -4.11 -12.47 2.47
CA MET A 27 -4.66 -11.25 1.86
C MET A 27 -5.30 -11.52 0.50
N SER A 28 -4.74 -12.44 -0.29
CA SER A 28 -5.34 -12.85 -1.56
C SER A 28 -6.75 -13.43 -1.36
N GLU A 29 -6.89 -14.38 -0.44
CA GLU A 29 -8.19 -15.00 -0.13
C GLU A 29 -9.22 -13.98 0.33
N ILE A 30 -8.83 -13.06 1.22
CA ILE A 30 -9.74 -12.03 1.73
C ILE A 30 -10.22 -11.12 0.58
N ILE A 31 -9.30 -10.68 -0.29
CA ILE A 31 -9.62 -9.83 -1.43
C ILE A 31 -10.53 -10.56 -2.44
N GLU A 32 -10.26 -11.84 -2.71
CA GLU A 32 -11.06 -12.64 -3.66
C GLU A 32 -12.49 -12.87 -3.17
N ASN A 33 -12.68 -12.98 -1.84
CA ASN A 33 -13.99 -13.16 -1.24
C ASN A 33 -14.76 -11.85 -0.98
N GLN A 34 -14.09 -10.69 -1.10
CA GLN A 34 -14.72 -9.39 -0.90
C GLN A 34 -15.71 -9.08 -2.03
N LYS A 35 -16.98 -8.94 -1.68
CA LYS A 35 -17.98 -8.39 -2.61
C LYS A 35 -17.76 -6.87 -2.73
N PRO A 36 -17.74 -6.30 -3.94
CA PRO A 36 -17.75 -4.85 -4.09
C PRO A 36 -18.93 -4.21 -3.33
N HIS A 37 -18.68 -3.13 -2.59
CA HIS A 37 -19.69 -2.40 -1.82
C HIS A 37 -20.74 -1.72 -2.69
N TRP A 38 -20.42 -1.52 -3.97
CA TRP A 38 -21.31 -1.05 -5.03
C TRP A 38 -20.85 -1.66 -6.36
N ASN A 39 -21.67 -1.58 -7.41
CA ASN A 39 -21.29 -2.13 -8.70
C ASN A 39 -20.04 -1.40 -9.24
N PRO A 40 -19.03 -2.13 -9.70
CA PRO A 40 -17.82 -1.53 -10.26
C PRO A 40 -18.15 -0.51 -11.37
N GLY A 41 -17.54 0.67 -11.29
CA GLY A 41 -17.73 1.78 -12.23
C GLY A 41 -18.80 2.81 -11.84
N GLU A 42 -19.73 2.49 -10.93
CA GLU A 42 -20.81 3.42 -10.56
C GLU A 42 -20.35 4.57 -9.66
N LYS A 43 -19.40 4.31 -8.76
CA LYS A 43 -18.89 5.28 -7.78
C LYS A 43 -17.39 5.14 -7.59
N THR A 44 -16.79 6.23 -7.10
CA THR A 44 -15.38 6.27 -6.68
C THR A 44 -15.31 6.17 -5.16
N GLY A 45 -14.45 5.28 -4.66
CA GLY A 45 -14.16 5.16 -3.24
C GLY A 45 -12.68 4.81 -3.05
N TYR A 46 -11.95 5.68 -2.36
CA TYR A 46 -10.51 5.53 -2.18
C TYR A 46 -10.21 4.23 -1.43
N HIS A 47 -9.37 3.37 -2.02
CA HIS A 47 -9.01 2.06 -1.46
C HIS A 47 -7.89 2.22 -0.42
N ALA A 48 -8.16 3.01 0.63
CA ALA A 48 -7.12 3.68 1.43
C ALA A 48 -6.01 2.77 1.94
N VAL A 49 -6.36 1.54 2.32
CA VAL A 49 -5.41 0.53 2.81
C VAL A 49 -5.34 -0.66 1.85
N ALA A 50 -6.48 -1.13 1.36
CA ALA A 50 -6.56 -2.33 0.52
C ALA A 50 -5.84 -2.18 -0.84
N TYR A 51 -5.63 -0.96 -1.33
CA TYR A 51 -5.01 -0.71 -2.64
C TYR A 51 -3.66 -1.40 -2.81
N GLY A 52 -2.78 -1.28 -1.82
CA GLY A 52 -1.44 -1.86 -1.87
C GLY A 52 -1.47 -3.38 -2.03
N TRP A 53 -2.33 -4.05 -1.25
CA TRP A 53 -2.50 -5.51 -1.35
C TRP A 53 -3.14 -5.93 -2.67
N ILE A 54 -4.16 -5.23 -3.16
CA ILE A 54 -4.78 -5.54 -4.46
C ILE A 54 -3.75 -5.42 -5.59
N VAL A 55 -2.94 -4.36 -5.60
CA VAL A 55 -1.88 -4.18 -6.61
C VAL A 55 -0.80 -5.25 -6.47
N ASP A 56 -0.40 -5.61 -5.26
CA ASP A 56 0.54 -6.72 -5.01
C ASP A 56 0.00 -8.05 -5.59
N GLN A 57 -1.29 -8.34 -5.39
CA GLN A 57 -1.94 -9.53 -5.94
C GLN A 57 -2.00 -9.54 -7.48
N ILE A 58 -2.18 -8.37 -8.11
CA ILE A 58 -2.12 -8.24 -9.57
C ILE A 58 -0.69 -8.53 -10.05
N VAL A 59 0.31 -7.86 -9.47
CA VAL A 59 1.73 -8.03 -9.87
C VAL A 59 2.17 -9.47 -9.72
N ARG A 60 1.91 -10.12 -8.58
CA ARG A 60 2.26 -11.53 -8.37
C ARG A 60 1.65 -12.46 -9.41
N ARG A 61 0.43 -12.18 -9.88
CA ARG A 61 -0.24 -13.01 -10.88
C ARG A 61 0.34 -12.81 -12.27
N VAL A 62 0.67 -11.59 -12.66
CA VAL A 62 1.10 -11.25 -14.04
C VAL A 62 2.61 -11.31 -14.24
N ASP A 63 3.41 -11.09 -13.18
CA ASP A 63 4.87 -11.16 -13.25
C ASP A 63 5.30 -12.62 -13.50
N PRO A 64 6.13 -12.90 -14.52
CA PRO A 64 6.59 -14.27 -14.80
C PRO A 64 7.36 -14.90 -13.64
N LYS A 65 8.08 -14.09 -12.86
CA LYS A 65 8.83 -14.56 -11.68
C LYS A 65 7.98 -14.62 -10.41
N LYS A 66 6.69 -14.26 -10.48
CA LYS A 66 5.73 -14.25 -9.36
C LYS A 66 6.22 -13.43 -8.16
N ARG A 67 6.98 -12.37 -8.41
CA ARG A 67 7.53 -11.47 -7.38
C ARG A 67 6.44 -10.65 -6.71
N SER A 68 6.70 -10.20 -5.49
CA SER A 68 5.89 -9.17 -4.82
C SER A 68 6.01 -7.82 -5.55
N ILE A 69 5.08 -6.90 -5.32
CA ILE A 69 5.19 -5.52 -5.84
C ILE A 69 6.48 -4.84 -5.39
N GLY A 70 6.94 -5.09 -4.17
CA GLY A 70 8.16 -4.47 -3.64
C GLY A 70 9.42 -4.98 -4.33
N THR A 71 9.52 -6.29 -4.57
CA THR A 71 10.64 -6.88 -5.32
C THR A 71 10.60 -6.46 -6.79
N PHE A 72 9.43 -6.48 -7.41
CA PHE A 72 9.25 -6.01 -8.79
C PHE A 72 9.68 -4.54 -8.94
N PHE A 73 9.16 -3.65 -8.08
CA PHE A 73 9.52 -2.24 -8.07
C PHE A 73 11.03 -2.04 -7.90
N ARG A 74 11.65 -2.75 -6.95
CA ARG A 74 13.08 -2.67 -6.70
C ARG A 74 13.90 -3.03 -7.94
N GLU A 75 13.59 -4.18 -8.56
CA GLU A 75 14.39 -4.73 -9.66
C GLU A 75 14.15 -4.04 -11.00
N GLU A 76 12.90 -3.69 -11.31
CA GLU A 76 12.52 -3.18 -12.64
C GLU A 76 12.50 -1.64 -12.70
N ILE A 77 12.37 -0.96 -11.56
CA ILE A 77 12.20 0.51 -11.51
C ILE A 77 13.29 1.16 -10.68
N ALA A 78 13.47 0.77 -9.42
CA ALA A 78 14.34 1.51 -8.50
C ALA A 78 15.83 1.38 -8.87
N ILE A 79 16.33 0.15 -8.99
CA ILE A 79 17.74 -0.12 -9.31
C ILE A 79 18.16 0.46 -10.68
N PRO A 80 17.40 0.26 -11.78
CA PRO A 80 17.79 0.80 -13.09
C PRO A 80 17.84 2.33 -13.16
N ASN A 81 17.14 3.02 -12.25
CA ASN A 81 17.04 4.48 -12.23
C ASN A 81 17.76 5.13 -11.04
N ASP A 82 18.57 4.37 -10.29
CA ASP A 82 19.29 4.86 -9.09
C ASP A 82 18.37 5.53 -8.05
N ILE A 83 17.18 4.97 -7.85
CA ILE A 83 16.18 5.48 -6.90
C ILE A 83 16.31 4.77 -5.57
N GLU A 84 16.54 5.55 -4.51
CA GLU A 84 16.52 5.06 -3.14
C GLU A 84 15.11 5.12 -2.52
N PHE A 85 14.26 4.15 -2.87
CA PHE A 85 12.91 4.01 -2.33
C PHE A 85 12.59 2.54 -2.06
N TYR A 86 11.87 2.26 -0.96
CA TYR A 86 11.62 0.90 -0.49
C TYR A 86 10.13 0.64 -0.24
N ILE A 87 9.64 -0.44 -0.83
CA ILE A 87 8.39 -1.10 -0.43
C ILE A 87 8.83 -2.38 0.30
N GLY A 88 8.83 -2.33 1.64
CA GLY A 88 9.52 -3.31 2.48
C GLY A 88 11.00 -2.97 2.63
N LEU A 89 11.33 -2.14 3.63
CA LEU A 89 12.70 -1.72 3.91
C LEU A 89 13.51 -2.90 4.50
N PRO A 90 14.72 -3.20 3.99
CA PRO A 90 15.61 -4.17 4.60
C PRO A 90 15.99 -3.78 6.04
N LEU A 91 16.06 -4.77 6.93
CA LEU A 91 16.25 -4.53 8.36
C LEU A 91 17.58 -3.84 8.67
N GLU A 92 18.62 -4.13 7.90
CA GLU A 92 19.94 -3.49 8.00
C GLU A 92 19.88 -1.96 7.78
N LEU A 93 18.86 -1.45 7.07
CA LEU A 93 18.65 -0.02 6.84
C LEU A 93 17.67 0.60 7.84
N ALA A 94 17.08 -0.17 8.76
CA ALA A 94 16.08 0.34 9.70
C ALA A 94 16.59 1.51 10.55
N HIS A 95 17.90 1.57 10.80
CA HIS A 95 18.55 2.68 11.52
C HIS A 95 18.41 4.06 10.84
N ARG A 96 18.02 4.09 9.57
CA ARG A 96 17.84 5.32 8.77
C ARG A 96 16.41 5.87 8.84
N VAL A 97 15.46 5.12 9.39
CA VAL A 97 14.05 5.52 9.45
C VAL A 97 13.88 6.61 10.50
N ALA A 98 13.51 7.82 10.05
CA ALA A 98 13.14 8.89 10.96
C ALA A 98 11.85 8.55 11.73
N ARG A 99 11.77 8.99 12.98
CA ARG A 99 10.57 8.82 13.80
C ARG A 99 9.47 9.75 13.29
N LEU A 100 8.32 9.18 12.92
CA LEU A 100 7.12 9.97 12.69
C LEU A 100 6.59 10.51 14.03
N SER A 101 6.51 11.83 14.14
CA SER A 101 5.93 12.52 15.29
C SER A 101 4.73 13.36 14.86
N ARG A 102 3.73 13.45 15.72
CA ARG A 102 2.68 14.46 15.55
C ARG A 102 3.26 15.83 15.84
N THR A 103 2.87 16.83 15.05
CA THR A 103 3.18 18.23 15.32
C THR A 103 2.68 18.59 16.71
N THR A 104 3.56 19.12 17.55
CA THR A 104 3.15 19.65 18.85
C THR A 104 2.38 20.96 18.67
N PRO A 105 1.54 21.36 19.64
CA PRO A 105 0.88 22.67 19.58
C PRO A 105 1.87 23.81 19.32
N TRP A 106 3.05 23.78 19.96
CA TRP A 106 4.11 24.78 19.79
C TRP A 106 4.68 24.83 18.37
N GLN A 107 5.01 23.67 17.79
CA GLN A 107 5.49 23.60 16.40
C GLN A 107 4.45 24.15 15.41
N ARG A 108 3.16 23.91 15.69
CA ARG A 108 2.07 24.44 14.87
C ARG A 108 1.90 25.95 15.01
N PHE A 109 2.12 26.49 16.22
CA PHE A 109 2.13 27.94 16.44
C PHE A 109 3.30 28.61 15.70
N ASP A 110 4.50 28.04 15.77
CA ASP A 110 5.68 28.56 15.05
C ASP A 110 5.46 28.57 13.53
N GLU A 111 4.88 27.51 12.96
CA GLU A 111 4.59 27.40 11.52
C GLU A 111 3.60 28.47 11.01
N ILE A 112 2.66 28.91 11.86
CA ILE A 112 1.69 29.98 11.53
C ILE A 112 2.35 31.36 11.55
N LEU A 113 3.30 31.60 12.46
CA LEU A 113 3.97 32.90 12.61
C LEU A 113 5.16 33.09 11.65
N SER A 114 5.65 31.99 11.06
CA SER A 114 6.80 31.98 10.14
C SER A 114 6.42 32.14 8.66
N ASN A 115 5.12 32.23 8.35
CA ASN A 115 4.54 32.48 7.01
C ASN A 115 3.85 33.85 6.98
#